data_AF-A0A951XAR6-F1
#
_entry.id   AF-A0A951XAR6-F1
#
_cell.length_a   1.000
_cell.length_b   1.000
_cell.length_c   1.000
_cell.angle_alpha   90.00
_cell.angle_beta   90.00
_cell.angle_gamma   90.00
#
_symmetry.space_group_name_H-M   'P 1'
#
loop_
_entity.id
_entity.type
_entity.pdbx_description
1 polymer ?
#
loop_
_entity_poly.entity_id
_entity_poly.type
_entity_poly.pdbx_seq_one_letter_code
_entity_poly.pdbx_strand_id
1 'polypeptide(L)'
;MPNSPSLALTQFQNLVGRKFQIYNSLFTSLPFHRIEKTGILLSLLLNNCEEGYENKLSPSRIIEEFFDKHTSYVKEEERLDLLFRFVQYVERQVVLFDALEDAAFTTINDMNGPGTL
;
A
#
# COMPACT_ATOMS: atom_id res chain seq x y z
N MET A 1 -13.99 30.98 -5.28
CA MET A 1 -12.52 30.99 -5.47
C MET A 1 -12.05 29.55 -5.43
N PRO A 2 -11.35 29.02 -6.44
CA PRO A 2 -10.83 27.65 -6.35
C PRO A 2 -9.74 27.61 -5.27
N ASN A 3 -9.87 26.67 -4.33
CA ASN A 3 -8.89 26.43 -3.28
C ASN A 3 -7.53 26.10 -3.92
N SER A 4 -6.63 27.07 -3.97
CA SER A 4 -5.23 26.77 -4.30
C SER A 4 -4.69 25.87 -3.18
N PRO A 5 -4.12 24.70 -3.50
CA PRO A 5 -3.50 23.86 -2.49
C PRO A 5 -2.41 24.67 -1.78
N SER A 6 -2.29 24.53 -0.46
CA SER A 6 -1.20 25.16 0.28
C SER A 6 0.14 24.73 -0.33
N LEU A 7 1.15 25.61 -0.32
CA LEU A 7 2.48 25.30 -0.84
C LEU A 7 3.02 23.97 -0.26
N ALA A 8 2.77 23.73 1.03
CA ALA A 8 3.07 22.49 1.73
C ALA A 8 2.35 21.27 1.14
N LEU A 9 1.06 21.38 0.78
CA LEU A 9 0.31 20.29 0.15
C LEU A 9 0.87 19.95 -1.24
N THR A 10 1.24 20.96 -2.03
CA THR A 10 1.90 20.73 -3.33
C THR A 10 3.28 20.10 -3.18
N GLN A 11 4.06 20.52 -2.18
CA GLN A 11 5.36 19.92 -1.87
C GLN A 11 5.21 18.46 -1.40
N PHE A 12 4.27 18.17 -0.52
CA PHE A 12 3.97 16.82 -0.05
C PHE A 12 3.56 15.90 -1.22
N GLN A 13 2.64 16.34 -2.09
CA GLN A 13 2.23 15.56 -3.26
C GLN A 13 3.41 15.22 -4.18
N ASN A 14 4.36 16.14 -4.36
CA ASN A 14 5.52 15.93 -5.23
C ASN A 14 6.63 15.10 -4.56
N LEU A 15 6.94 15.37 -3.29
CA LEU A 15 8.07 14.75 -2.60
C LEU A 15 7.72 13.39 -2.01
N VAL A 16 6.48 13.19 -1.56
CA VAL A 16 6.03 11.92 -0.96
C VAL A 16 5.19 11.16 -1.97
N GLY A 17 4.07 11.73 -2.43
CA GLY A 17 3.09 11.03 -3.27
C GLY A 17 3.65 10.53 -4.61
N ARG A 18 4.26 11.42 -5.42
CA ARG A 18 4.83 11.03 -6.73
C ARG A 18 6.01 10.07 -6.57
N LYS A 19 6.90 10.32 -5.60
CA LYS A 19 8.04 9.44 -5.34
C LYS A 19 7.58 8.05 -4.91
N PHE A 20 6.58 7.97 -4.04
CA PHE A 20 5.98 6.71 -3.62
C PHE A 20 5.45 5.93 -4.82
N GLN A 21 4.69 6.56 -5.73
CA GLN A 21 4.19 5.88 -6.93
C GLN A 21 5.31 5.31 -7.80
N ILE A 22 6.38 6.08 -8.01
CA ILE A 22 7.54 5.65 -8.82
C ILE A 22 8.26 4.49 -8.15
N TYR A 23 8.61 4.63 -6.87
CA TYR A 23 9.34 3.60 -6.15
C TYR A 23 8.52 2.33 -5.93
N ASN A 24 7.24 2.46 -5.58
CA ASN A 24 6.34 1.32 -5.45
C ASN A 24 6.28 0.54 -6.77
N SER A 25 6.05 1.23 -7.89
CA SER A 25 6.03 0.61 -9.24
C SER A 25 7.37 -0.03 -9.64
N LEU A 26 8.50 0.55 -9.21
CA LEU A 26 9.81 -0.05 -9.43
C LEU A 26 9.99 -1.33 -8.60
N PHE A 27 9.63 -1.31 -7.33
CA PHE A 27 9.76 -2.46 -6.45
C PHE A 27 8.78 -3.58 -6.79
N THR A 28 7.60 -3.27 -7.33
CA THR A 28 6.63 -4.27 -7.82
C THR A 28 7.13 -4.99 -9.09
N SER A 29 7.94 -4.31 -9.91
CA SER A 29 8.43 -4.82 -11.21
C SER A 29 9.81 -5.49 -11.13
N LEU A 30 10.51 -5.40 -9.99
CA LEU A 30 11.77 -6.12 -9.79
C LEU A 30 11.50 -7.62 -9.63
N PRO A 31 12.24 -8.50 -10.34
CA PRO A 31 12.02 -9.95 -10.33
C PRO A 31 12.57 -10.57 -9.04
N PHE A 32 11.97 -10.23 -7.91
CA PHE A 32 12.16 -11.00 -6.69
C PHE A 32 11.47 -12.34 -6.89
N HIS A 33 12.24 -13.41 -6.91
CA HIS A 33 11.76 -14.78 -7.04
C HIS A 33 10.58 -14.99 -6.07
N ARG A 34 9.38 -15.29 -6.60
CA ARG A 34 8.06 -15.45 -5.93
C ARG A 34 7.19 -14.20 -5.72
N ILE A 35 7.65 -12.97 -5.94
CA ILE A 35 6.88 -11.74 -5.65
C ILE A 35 5.92 -11.35 -6.78
N GLU A 36 6.24 -11.64 -8.05
CA GLU A 36 5.42 -11.20 -9.20
C GLU A 36 3.96 -11.70 -9.12
N LYS A 37 3.75 -12.95 -8.72
CA LYS A 37 2.39 -13.50 -8.55
C LYS A 37 1.69 -12.91 -7.31
N THR A 38 2.43 -12.58 -6.26
CA THR A 38 1.88 -12.00 -5.03
C THR A 38 1.34 -10.60 -5.27
N GLY A 39 2.01 -9.77 -6.07
CA GLY A 39 1.52 -8.43 -6.41
C GLY A 39 0.16 -8.44 -7.12
N ILE A 40 0.00 -9.33 -8.12
CA ILE A 40 -1.28 -9.48 -8.84
C ILE A 40 -2.38 -10.01 -7.92
N LEU A 41 -2.08 -11.02 -7.12
CA LEU A 41 -3.04 -11.61 -6.18
C LEU A 41 -3.44 -10.61 -5.08
N LEU A 42 -2.54 -9.73 -4.65
CA LEU A 42 -2.84 -8.68 -3.68
C LEU A 42 -3.79 -7.63 -4.27
N SER A 43 -3.59 -7.22 -5.52
CA SER A 43 -4.52 -6.32 -6.21
C SER A 43 -5.91 -6.94 -6.38
N LEU A 44 -5.97 -8.25 -6.69
CA LEU A 44 -7.25 -8.98 -6.74
C LEU A 44 -7.91 -9.08 -5.37
N LEU A 45 -7.12 -9.33 -4.32
CA LEU A 45 -7.63 -9.34 -2.95
C LEU A 45 -8.18 -7.96 -2.56
N LEU A 46 -7.50 -6.87 -2.91
CA LEU A 46 -7.97 -5.51 -2.64
C LEU A 46 -9.35 -5.26 -3.27
N ASN A 47 -9.53 -5.59 -4.56
CA ASN A 47 -10.82 -5.46 -5.23
C ASN A 47 -11.91 -6.28 -4.54
N ASN A 48 -11.59 -7.52 -4.13
CA ASN A 48 -12.54 -8.39 -3.43
C ASN A 48 -12.90 -7.83 -2.04
N CYS A 49 -11.94 -7.22 -1.34
CA CYS A 49 -12.18 -6.52 -0.09
C CYS A 49 -13.09 -5.29 -0.28
N GLU A 50 -12.86 -4.48 -1.31
CA GLU A 50 -13.69 -3.31 -1.62
C GLU A 50 -15.14 -3.73 -1.92
N GLU A 51 -15.33 -4.66 -2.85
CA GLU A 51 -16.66 -5.20 -3.20
C GLU A 51 -17.33 -5.88 -2.00
N GLY A 52 -16.59 -6.70 -1.26
CA GLY A 52 -17.11 -7.42 -0.11
C GLY A 52 -17.52 -6.48 1.02
N TYR A 53 -16.76 -5.42 1.26
CA TYR A 53 -17.06 -4.41 2.25
C TYR A 53 -18.30 -3.58 1.87
N GLU A 54 -18.43 -3.17 0.60
CA GLU A 54 -19.63 -2.50 0.10
C GLU A 54 -20.89 -3.37 0.28
N ASN A 55 -20.73 -4.69 0.10
CA ASN A 55 -21.79 -5.68 0.30
C ASN A 55 -21.98 -6.10 1.77
N LYS A 56 -21.30 -5.47 2.73
CA LYS A 56 -21.37 -5.76 4.18
C LYS A 56 -21.02 -7.21 4.55
N LEU A 57 -20.17 -7.85 3.76
CA LEU A 57 -19.66 -9.19 4.07
C LEU A 57 -18.69 -9.14 5.25
N SER A 58 -18.60 -10.25 5.99
CA SER A 58 -17.62 -10.37 7.06
C SER A 58 -16.21 -10.56 6.48
N PRO A 59 -15.14 -10.12 7.17
CA PRO A 59 -13.77 -10.31 6.71
C PRO A 59 -13.42 -11.77 6.41
N SER A 60 -13.86 -12.70 7.26
CA SER A 60 -13.65 -14.14 7.02
C SER A 60 -14.27 -14.59 5.70
N ARG A 61 -15.47 -14.10 5.39
CA ARG A 61 -16.17 -14.45 4.15
C ARG A 61 -15.47 -13.91 2.91
N ILE A 62 -14.99 -12.66 2.97
CA ILE A 62 -14.23 -12.03 1.88
C ILE A 62 -12.96 -12.83 1.57
N ILE A 63 -12.23 -13.22 2.62
CA ILE A 63 -11.00 -14.01 2.48
C ILE A 63 -11.29 -15.40 1.89
N GLU A 64 -12.32 -16.09 2.38
CA GLU A 64 -12.76 -17.37 1.83
C GLU A 64 -13.11 -17.25 0.35
N GLU A 65 -13.93 -16.27 -0.02
CA GLU A 65 -14.33 -16.05 -1.42
C GLU A 65 -13.14 -15.72 -2.33
N PHE A 66 -12.16 -14.98 -1.83
CA PHE A 66 -10.93 -14.72 -2.56
C PHE A 66 -10.18 -16.01 -2.89
N PHE A 67 -9.97 -16.88 -1.89
CA PHE A 67 -9.27 -18.14 -2.10
C PHE A 67 -10.03 -19.06 -3.05
N ASP A 68 -11.35 -19.13 -2.93
CA ASP A 68 -12.19 -20.01 -3.73
C ASP A 68 -12.32 -19.54 -5.19
N LYS A 69 -12.35 -18.22 -5.44
CA LYS A 69 -12.51 -17.65 -6.79
C LYS A 69 -11.19 -17.46 -7.55
N HIS A 70 -10.10 -17.14 -6.85
CA HIS A 70 -8.88 -16.64 -7.48
C HIS A 70 -7.64 -17.52 -7.26
N THR A 71 -7.75 -18.59 -6.47
CA THR A 71 -6.62 -19.49 -6.20
C THR A 71 -7.01 -20.96 -6.30
N SER A 72 -6.03 -21.83 -6.49
CA SER A 72 -6.20 -23.28 -6.41
C SER A 72 -5.72 -23.86 -5.07
N TYR A 73 -5.49 -23.01 -4.06
CA TYR A 73 -4.93 -23.46 -2.78
C TYR A 73 -6.00 -24.14 -1.93
N VAL A 74 -5.80 -25.43 -1.70
CA VAL A 74 -6.73 -26.28 -0.92
C VAL A 74 -6.24 -26.45 0.51
N LYS A 75 -4.91 -26.48 0.72
CA LYS A 75 -4.34 -26.66 2.06
C LYS A 75 -4.33 -25.34 2.82
N GLU A 76 -4.69 -25.41 4.09
CA GLU A 76 -4.69 -24.25 5.00
C GLU A 76 -3.30 -23.61 5.12
N GLU A 77 -2.24 -24.42 5.17
CA GLU A 77 -0.85 -23.94 5.23
C GLU A 77 -0.48 -23.04 4.04
N GLU A 78 -0.92 -23.40 2.83
CA GLU A 78 -0.67 -22.61 1.62
C GLU A 78 -1.46 -21.30 1.63
N ARG A 79 -2.70 -21.32 2.16
CA ARG A 79 -3.53 -20.12 2.33
C ARG A 79 -2.87 -19.17 3.34
N LEU A 80 -2.41 -19.68 4.47
CA LEU A 80 -1.72 -18.89 5.49
C LEU A 80 -0.40 -18.30 4.98
N ASP A 81 0.43 -19.07 4.29
CA ASP A 81 1.68 -18.58 3.67
C ASP A 81 1.40 -17.43 2.69
N LEU A 82 0.32 -17.51 1.88
CA LEU A 82 -0.06 -16.42 0.99
C LEU A 82 -0.48 -15.16 1.78
N LEU A 83 -1.29 -15.30 2.83
CA LEU A 83 -1.70 -14.17 3.68
C LEU A 83 -0.49 -13.49 4.34
N PHE A 84 0.47 -14.27 4.85
CA PHE A 84 1.71 -13.70 5.40
C PHE A 84 2.49 -12.91 4.35
N ARG A 85 2.56 -13.40 3.11
CA ARG A 85 3.22 -12.66 2.02
C ARG A 85 2.49 -11.36 1.68
N PHE A 86 1.16 -11.32 1.77
CA PHE A 86 0.41 -10.08 1.61
C PHE A 86 0.74 -9.07 2.71
N VAL A 87 0.78 -9.50 3.97
CA VAL A 87 1.17 -8.63 5.10
C VAL A 87 2.56 -8.05 4.89
N GLN A 88 3.55 -8.89 4.57
CA GLN A 88 4.92 -8.45 4.31
C GLN A 88 5.00 -7.44 3.16
N TYR A 89 4.20 -7.66 2.11
CA TYR A 89 4.17 -6.76 0.96
C TYR A 89 3.56 -5.40 1.32
N VAL A 90 2.46 -5.39 2.07
CA VAL A 90 1.82 -4.16 2.57
C VAL A 90 2.75 -3.42 3.53
N GLU A 91 3.41 -4.12 4.46
CA GLU A 91 4.39 -3.51 5.38
C GLU A 91 5.51 -2.80 4.63
N ARG A 92 6.03 -3.40 3.55
CA ARG A 92 7.05 -2.76 2.72
C ARG A 92 6.56 -1.46 2.09
N GLN A 93 5.28 -1.37 1.70
CA GLN A 93 4.71 -0.15 1.15
C GLN A 93 4.57 0.94 2.22
N VAL A 94 4.12 0.58 3.43
CA VAL A 94 4.01 1.52 4.56
C VAL A 94 5.40 2.05 4.93
N VAL A 95 6.39 1.17 5.10
CA VAL A 95 7.77 1.57 5.42
C VAL A 95 8.36 2.49 4.34
N LEU A 96 8.10 2.21 3.06
CA LEU A 96 8.55 3.07 1.97
C LEU A 96 7.88 4.44 2.03
N PHE A 97 6.60 4.50 2.35
CA PHE A 97 5.88 5.76 2.51
C PHE A 97 6.45 6.58 3.66
N ASP A 98 6.61 5.98 4.83
CA ASP A 98 7.18 6.63 6.03
C ASP A 98 8.59 7.16 5.74
N ALA A 99 9.43 6.36 5.09
CA ALA A 99 10.79 6.79 4.72
C ALA A 99 10.81 8.00 3.77
N LEU A 100 9.81 8.13 2.89
CA LEU A 100 9.68 9.28 2.00
C LEU A 100 9.14 10.51 2.73
N GLU A 101 8.19 10.32 3.66
CA GLU A 101 7.68 11.38 4.52
C GLU A 101 8.80 11.96 5.40
N ASP A 102 9.54 11.10 6.09
CA ASP A 102 10.68 11.48 6.93
C ASP A 102 11.75 12.24 6.12
N ALA A 103 12.10 11.74 4.92
CA ALA A 103 13.07 12.39 4.04
C ALA A 103 12.60 13.77 3.54
N ALA A 104 11.29 13.98 3.41
CA ALA A 104 10.71 15.24 2.96
C ALA A 104 10.36 16.20 4.12
N PHE A 105 10.40 15.72 5.38
CA PHE A 105 9.88 16.43 6.55
C PHE A 105 10.43 17.85 6.70
N THR A 106 11.75 18.02 6.61
CA THR A 106 12.42 19.33 6.77
C THR A 106 12.17 20.28 5.61
N THR A 107 11.68 19.78 4.47
CA THR A 107 11.38 20.59 3.29
C THR A 107 9.93 21.05 3.28
N ILE A 108 9.03 20.27 3.88
CA ILE A 108 7.59 20.53 3.95
C ILE A 108 7.24 21.39 5.18
N ASN A 109 7.97 21.22 6.28
CA ASN A 109 7.74 21.93 7.54
C ASN A 109 8.77 23.04 7.77
N ASP A 110 8.34 24.15 8.38
CA ASP A 110 9.24 25.24 8.76
C ASP A 110 10.05 24.87 10.00
N MET A 111 11.33 24.55 9.79
CA MET A 111 12.26 24.18 10.86
C MET A 111 12.75 25.40 11.68
N ASN A 112 12.40 26.64 11.32
CA ASN A 112 12.82 27.86 12.02
C ASN A 112 11.63 28.63 12.66
N GLY A 113 10.43 28.05 12.66
CA GLY A 113 9.24 28.66 13.25
C GLY A 113 9.31 28.79 14.78
N PRO A 114 8.54 29.71 15.39
CA PRO A 114 8.45 29.82 16.84
C PRO A 114 7.87 28.53 17.44
N GLY A 115 8.66 27.85 18.29
CA GLY A 115 8.32 26.55 18.90
C GLY A 115 9.20 25.38 18.44
N THR A 116 10.07 25.59 17.45
CA THR A 116 11.13 24.65 17.10
C THR A 116 12.33 24.82 18.06
N LEU A 117 12.96 23.71 18.49
CA LEU A 117 14.06 23.70 19.47
C LEU A 117 15.32 24.43 18.98
#